data_AF-A0A922SJK9-F1
#
_entry.id   AF-A0A922SJK9-F1
#
_cell.length_a   1.000
_cell.length_b   1.000
_cell.length_c   1.000
_cell.angle_alpha   90.00
_cell.angle_beta   90.00
_cell.angle_gamma   90.00
#
_symmetry.space_group_name_H-M   'P 1'
#
loop_
_entity.id
_entity.type
_entity.pdbx_description
1 polymer ?
#
loop_
_entity_poly.entity_id
_entity_poly.type
_entity_poly.pdbx_seq_one_letter_code
_entity_poly.pdbx_strand_id
1 'polypeptide(L)'
;MEGQFQILFDKMKIEMQSQTTELKQSITKSIMDKIDEKLIPLVEENKNLKNKVEKLEKEVEVMKRAEKKNNIVVFGLEEKEISTLELLKEFKKHLNQDLNIKNR
;
A
#
# COMPACT_ATOMS: atom_id res chain seq x y z
N MET A 1 0.68 70.35 -21.51
CA MET A 1 -0.47 69.45 -21.26
C MET A 1 -0.17 68.00 -21.61
N GLU A 2 0.49 67.69 -22.74
CA GLU A 2 0.81 66.31 -23.15
C GLU A 2 1.64 65.50 -22.14
N GLY A 3 2.68 66.09 -21.52
CA GLY A 3 3.51 65.37 -20.55
C GLY A 3 2.77 64.91 -19.27
N GLN A 4 1.73 65.65 -18.85
CA GLN A 4 0.92 65.25 -17.68
C GLN A 4 -0.03 64.09 -18.03
N PHE A 5 -0.55 64.07 -19.27
CA PHE A 5 -1.33 62.93 -19.76
C PHE A 5 -0.49 61.67 -19.91
N GLN A 6 0.76 61.79 -20.37
CA GLN A 6 1.67 60.65 -20.47
C GLN A 6 1.93 60.01 -19.10
N ILE A 7 2.21 60.82 -18.08
CA ILE A 7 2.42 60.35 -16.70
C ILE A 7 1.15 59.66 -16.15
N LEU A 8 -0.04 60.17 -16.48
CA LEU A 8 -1.30 59.56 -16.06
C LEU A 8 -1.49 58.17 -16.70
N PHE A 9 -1.23 58.04 -18.01
CA PHE A 9 -1.30 56.74 -18.70
C PHE A 9 -0.30 55.73 -18.16
N ASP A 10 0.93 56.16 -17.86
CA ASP A 10 1.95 55.29 -17.29
C ASP A 10 1.55 54.79 -15.89
N LYS A 11 0.98 55.67 -15.04
CA LYS A 11 0.44 55.27 -13.74
C LYS A 11 -0.74 54.32 -13.85
N MET A 12 -1.67 54.57 -14.76
CA MET A 12 -2.79 53.66 -15.01
C MET A 12 -2.31 52.28 -15.48
N LYS A 13 -1.28 52.23 -16.33
CA LYS A 13 -0.69 50.97 -16.79
C LYS A 13 -0.06 50.19 -15.64
N ILE A 14 0.67 50.86 -14.74
CA ILE A 14 1.26 50.24 -13.56
C ILE A 14 0.17 49.71 -12.62
N GLU A 15 -0.86 50.51 -12.34
CA GLU A 15 -1.98 50.12 -11.48
C GLU A 15 -2.73 48.90 -12.05
N MET A 16 -3.02 48.90 -13.36
CA MET A 16 -3.65 47.75 -14.04
C MET A 16 -2.78 46.49 -13.97
N GLN A 17 -1.46 46.61 -14.08
CA GLN A 17 -0.53 45.49 -13.94
C GLN A 17 -0.48 44.96 -12.50
N SER A 18 -0.52 45.86 -11.50
CA SER A 18 -0.59 45.48 -10.08
C SER A 18 -1.87 44.69 -9.80
N GLN A 19 -3.02 45.24 -10.19
CA GLN A 19 -4.33 44.60 -10.02
C GLN A 19 -4.40 43.24 -10.71
N THR A 20 -3.84 43.13 -11.93
CA THR A 20 -3.78 41.85 -12.65
C THR A 20 -2.96 40.81 -11.88
N THR A 21 -1.86 41.24 -11.25
CA THR A 21 -0.97 40.37 -10.48
C THR A 21 -1.63 39.93 -9.17
N GLU A 22 -2.25 40.87 -8.44
CA GLU A 22 -2.99 40.59 -7.21
C GLU A 22 -4.18 39.65 -7.46
N LEU A 23 -4.94 39.87 -8.53
CA LEU A 23 -6.04 38.98 -8.92
C LEU A 23 -5.54 37.57 -9.23
N LYS A 24 -4.44 37.43 -9.98
CA LYS A 24 -3.83 36.12 -10.23
C LYS A 24 -3.43 35.43 -8.94
N GLN A 25 -2.74 36.13 -8.04
CA GLN A 25 -2.32 35.57 -6.75
C GLN A 25 -3.52 35.15 -5.88
N SER A 26 -4.55 35.99 -5.80
CA SER A 26 -5.77 35.72 -5.03
C SER A 26 -6.52 34.49 -5.56
N ILE A 27 -6.70 34.40 -6.88
CA ILE A 27 -7.34 33.25 -7.53
C ILE A 27 -6.51 31.99 -7.32
N THR A 28 -5.20 32.04 -7.54
CA THR A 28 -4.31 30.89 -7.34
C THR A 28 -4.36 30.42 -5.90
N LYS A 29 -4.30 31.33 -4.92
CA LYS A 29 -4.41 30.98 -3.50
C LYS A 29 -5.74 30.32 -3.18
N SER A 30 -6.86 30.89 -3.63
CA SER A 30 -8.19 30.32 -3.39
C SER A 30 -8.37 28.93 -4.00
N ILE A 31 -7.80 28.69 -5.19
CA ILE A 31 -7.80 27.37 -5.82
C ILE A 31 -6.94 26.40 -5.00
N MET A 32 -5.76 26.82 -4.56
CA MET A 32 -4.86 25.98 -3.76
C MET A 32 -5.50 25.58 -2.42
N ASP A 33 -6.09 26.53 -1.71
CA ASP A 33 -6.76 26.29 -0.42
C ASP A 33 -7.89 25.25 -0.58
N LYS A 34 -8.71 25.36 -1.64
CA LYS A 34 -9.77 24.38 -1.95
C LYS A 34 -9.24 23.00 -2.33
N ILE A 35 -8.06 22.93 -2.94
CA ILE A 35 -7.42 21.66 -3.27
C ILE A 35 -6.91 21.00 -1.99
N ASP A 36 -6.26 21.76 -1.11
CA ASP A 36 -5.74 21.25 0.16
C ASP A 36 -6.87 20.77 1.07
N GLU A 37 -7.98 21.52 1.17
CA GLU A 37 -9.19 21.11 1.90
C GLU A 37 -9.74 19.75 1.44
N LYS A 38 -9.61 19.43 0.14
CA LYS A 38 -10.06 18.14 -0.40
C LYS A 38 -9.01 17.04 -0.29
N LEU A 39 -7.73 17.37 -0.34
CA LEU A 39 -6.64 16.40 -0.26
C LEU A 39 -6.44 15.86 1.15
N ILE A 40 -6.56 16.71 2.17
CA ILE A 40 -6.41 16.32 3.58
C ILE A 40 -7.28 15.10 3.95
N PRO A 41 -8.62 15.12 3.75
CA PRO A 41 -9.46 13.98 4.10
C PRO A 41 -9.14 12.74 3.26
N LEU A 42 -8.75 12.89 1.99
CA LEU A 42 -8.36 11.77 1.14
C LEU A 42 -7.07 11.09 1.61
N VAL A 43 -6.11 11.87 2.10
CA VAL A 43 -4.85 11.34 2.66
C VAL A 43 -5.13 10.60 3.97
N GLU A 44 -6.00 11.15 4.82
CA GLU A 44 -6.39 10.52 6.08
C GLU A 44 -7.18 9.22 5.86
N GLU A 45 -8.14 9.23 4.94
CA GLU A 45 -8.88 8.03 4.55
C GLU A 45 -7.95 6.95 3.98
N ASN A 46 -7.02 7.32 3.10
CA ASN A 46 -6.03 6.38 2.57
C ASN A 46 -5.15 5.76 3.67
N LYS A 47 -4.75 6.53 4.68
CA LYS A 47 -3.99 6.00 5.82
C LYS A 47 -4.83 4.99 6.61
N ASN A 48 -6.11 5.30 6.84
CA ASN A 48 -7.03 4.39 7.51
C ASN A 48 -7.27 3.10 6.73
N LEU A 49 -7.40 3.20 5.40
CA LEU A 49 -7.55 2.04 4.52
C LEU A 49 -6.30 1.15 4.56
N LYS A 50 -5.09 1.72 4.48
CA LYS A 50 -3.84 0.96 4.61
C LYS A 50 -3.77 0.18 5.91
N ASN A 51 -4.12 0.81 7.04
CA ASN A 51 -4.13 0.14 8.34
C ASN A 51 -5.15 -1.02 8.40
N LYS A 52 -6.33 -0.85 7.79
CA LYS A 52 -7.34 -1.91 7.70
C LYS A 52 -6.84 -3.08 6.86
N VAL A 53 -6.22 -2.81 5.71
CA VAL A 53 -5.64 -3.83 4.84
C VAL A 53 -4.57 -4.62 5.58
N GLU A 54 -3.62 -3.96 6.23
CA GLU A 54 -2.55 -4.64 6.97
C GLU A 54 -3.11 -5.53 8.11
N LYS A 55 -4.15 -5.06 8.81
CA LYS A 55 -4.82 -5.86 9.83
C LYS A 55 -5.46 -7.11 9.25
N LEU A 56 -6.19 -6.96 8.14
CA LEU A 56 -6.85 -8.08 7.45
C LEU A 56 -5.83 -9.10 6.92
N GLU A 57 -4.71 -8.64 6.36
CA GLU A 57 -3.62 -9.52 5.91
C GLU A 57 -3.06 -10.37 7.05
N LYS A 58 -2.81 -9.75 8.21
CA LYS A 58 -2.36 -10.48 9.42
C LYS A 58 -3.39 -11.50 9.89
N GLU A 59 -4.67 -11.14 9.91
CA GLU A 59 -5.75 -12.07 10.28
C GLU A 59 -5.81 -13.27 9.31
N VAL A 60 -5.69 -13.02 8.00
CA VAL A 60 -5.64 -14.08 6.97
C VAL A 60 -4.43 -14.97 7.16
N GLU A 61 -3.26 -14.41 7.46
CA GLU A 61 -2.06 -15.21 7.70
C GLU A 61 -2.20 -16.11 8.94
N VAL A 62 -2.74 -15.58 10.04
CA VAL A 62 -3.00 -16.34 11.26
C VAL A 62 -3.99 -17.47 10.98
N MET A 63 -5.07 -17.21 10.24
CA MET A 63 -6.03 -18.23 9.86
C MET A 63 -5.40 -19.34 9.01
N LYS A 64 -4.60 -18.99 8.00
CA LYS A 64 -3.86 -19.96 7.17
C LYS A 64 -2.89 -20.81 7.99
N ARG A 65 -2.21 -20.22 8.97
CA ARG A 65 -1.32 -20.95 9.89
C ARG A 65 -2.12 -21.85 10.84
N ALA A 66 -3.27 -21.40 11.33
CA ALA A 66 -4.13 -22.18 12.21
C ALA A 66 -4.71 -23.41 11.50
N GLU A 67 -5.17 -23.26 10.24
CA GLU A 67 -5.66 -24.36 9.41
C GLU A 67 -4.59 -25.45 9.19
N LYS A 68 -3.33 -25.04 9.02
CA LYS A 68 -2.19 -25.95 8.79
C LYS A 68 -1.44 -26.34 10.06
N LYS A 69 -1.92 -25.95 11.26
CA LYS A 69 -1.18 -26.10 12.52
C LYS A 69 -0.78 -27.54 12.85
N ASN A 70 -1.60 -28.50 12.42
CA ASN A 70 -1.37 -29.93 12.67
C ASN A 70 -0.81 -30.68 11.45
N ASN A 71 -0.49 -29.98 10.36
CA ASN A 71 0.03 -30.61 9.16
C ASN A 71 1.53 -30.86 9.31
N ILE A 72 1.96 -32.05 8.92
CA ILE A 72 3.37 -32.42 8.85
C ILE A 72 3.82 -32.26 7.40
N VAL A 73 4.88 -31.49 7.17
CA VAL A 73 5.50 -31.35 5.84
C VAL A 73 6.80 -32.14 5.85
N VAL A 74 6.91 -33.10 4.94
CA VAL A 74 8.07 -33.98 4.81
C VAL A 74 8.83 -33.59 3.55
N PHE A 75 10.15 -33.41 3.66
CA PHE A 75 11.04 -33.12 2.54
C PHE A 75 12.04 -34.25 2.35
N GLY A 76 12.50 -34.46 1.11
CA GLY A 76 13.55 -35.44 0.81
C GLY A 76 13.09 -36.89 0.67
N LEU A 77 11.77 -37.15 0.64
CA LEU A 77 11.22 -38.45 0.29
C LEU A 77 10.97 -38.49 -1.22
N GLU A 78 11.58 -39.45 -1.91
CA GLU A 78 11.38 -39.64 -3.34
C GLU A 78 10.07 -40.42 -3.56
N GLU A 79 9.03 -39.75 -4.08
CA GLU A 79 7.71 -40.36 -4.30
C GLU A 79 7.74 -41.30 -5.52
N LYS A 80 7.96 -42.60 -5.26
CA LYS A 80 7.95 -43.66 -6.29
C LYS A 80 6.70 -44.52 -6.24
N GLU A 81 5.87 -44.31 -5.21
CA GLU A 81 4.73 -45.13 -4.87
C GLU A 81 3.50 -44.78 -5.70
N ILE A 82 2.68 -45.78 -6.01
CA ILE A 82 1.50 -45.62 -6.88
C ILE A 82 0.25 -45.30 -6.03
N SER A 83 0.30 -45.60 -4.72
CA SER A 83 -0.80 -45.36 -3.79
C SER A 83 -0.36 -44.70 -2.48
N THR A 84 -1.29 -43.99 -1.85
CA THR A 84 -1.08 -43.34 -0.55
C THR A 84 -0.72 -44.34 0.56
N LEU A 85 -1.23 -45.56 0.48
CA LEU A 85 -0.93 -46.64 1.44
C LEU A 85 0.53 -47.10 1.32
N GLU A 86 1.06 -47.18 0.11
CA GLU A 86 2.47 -47.51 -0.14
C GLU A 86 3.37 -46.37 0.35
N LEU A 87 3.04 -45.12 0.02
CA LEU A 87 3.79 -43.95 0.49
C LEU A 87 3.90 -43.90 2.02
N LEU A 88 2.81 -44.18 2.73
CA LEU A 88 2.81 -44.23 4.20
C LEU A 88 3.69 -45.37 4.77
N LYS A 89 3.77 -46.51 4.07
CA LYS A 89 4.62 -47.63 4.48
C LYS A 89 6.08 -47.30 4.28
N GLU A 90 6.44 -46.74 3.12
CA GLU A 90 7.83 -46.37 2.83
C GLU A 90 8.28 -45.21 3.71
N PHE A 91 7.42 -44.21 3.96
CA PHE A 91 7.68 -43.16 4.94
C PHE A 91 7.96 -43.71 6.35
N LYS A 92 7.13 -44.65 6.86
CA LYS A 92 7.38 -45.29 8.16
C LYS A 92 8.71 -46.03 8.20
N LYS A 93 9.08 -46.69 7.10
CA LYS A 93 10.34 -47.43 6.99
C LYS A 93 11.53 -46.48 7.05
N HIS A 94 11.52 -45.41 6.26
CA HIS A 94 12.56 -44.37 6.31
C HIS A 94 12.66 -43.73 7.68
N LEU A 95 11.53 -43.32 8.26
CA LEU A 95 11.49 -42.72 9.59
C LEU A 95 12.09 -43.64 10.67
N ASN A 96 11.75 -44.93 10.66
CA ASN A 96 12.28 -45.90 11.62
C ASN A 96 13.78 -46.16 11.42
N GLN A 97 14.27 -46.15 10.18
CA GLN A 97 15.70 -46.29 9.87
C GLN A 97 16.47 -45.07 10.36
N ASP A 98 16.00 -43.86 10.06
CA ASP A 98 16.67 -42.61 10.39
C ASP A 98 16.67 -42.35 11.91
N LEU A 99 15.58 -42.68 12.59
CA LEU A 99 15.44 -42.50 14.05
C LEU A 99 15.93 -43.72 14.85
N ASN A 100 16.38 -44.78 14.19
CA ASN A 100 16.83 -46.05 14.80
C ASN A 100 15.81 -46.62 15.81
N ILE A 101 14.52 -46.45 15.53
CA ILE A 101 13.44 -46.95 16.38
C ILE A 101 13.28 -48.44 16.09
N LYS A 102 13.65 -49.27 17.06
CA LYS A 102 13.42 -50.72 16.98
C LYS A 102 11.93 -50.99 17.12
N ASN A 103 11.30 -51.50 16.05
CA ASN A 103 9.94 -52.02 16.12
C ASN A 103 9.89 -53.13 17.19
N ARG A 104 8.99 -52.98 18.18
CA ARG A 104 8.56 -54.06 19.07
C ARG A 104 7.45 -54.85 18.42
#